data_AF-A0A7Y2QBA0-F1
#
_entry.id   AF-A0A7Y2QBA0-F1
#
_cell.length_a   1.000
_cell.length_b   1.000
_cell.length_c   1.000
_cell.angle_alpha   90.00
_cell.angle_beta   90.00
_cell.angle_gamma   90.00
#
_symmetry.space_group_name_H-M   'P 1'
#
loop_
_entity.id
_entity.type
_entity.pdbx_description
1 polymer ?
#
loop_
_entity_poly.entity_id
_entity_poly.type
_entity_poly.pdbx_seq_one_letter_code
_entity_poly.pdbx_strand_id
1 'polypeptide(L)'
;MDIFANLWLGLSIAGTFYNLFYCLVGVFLGTAIGVLPGLGPVATIAMLLPITFGLPPESSLIMLAGIYYGAQYGGSTTAIFLKLPGGPYSGLAAPACDPTAPQRSTRQAA
;
A
#
# COMPACT_ATOMS: atom_id res chain seq x y z
N MET A 1 -23.68 21.28 16.37
CA MET A 1 -22.81 20.72 17.42
C MET A 1 -22.55 19.23 17.20
N ASP A 2 -23.26 18.59 16.26
CA ASP A 2 -23.28 17.14 16.04
C ASP A 2 -22.06 16.61 15.27
N ILE A 3 -21.44 17.44 14.42
CA ILE A 3 -20.21 17.07 13.68
C ILE A 3 -19.05 16.73 14.62
N PHE A 4 -18.87 17.54 15.67
CA PHE A 4 -17.83 17.28 16.68
C PHE A 4 -18.11 15.99 17.45
N ALA A 5 -19.38 15.69 17.75
CA ALA A 5 -19.77 14.44 18.41
C ALA A 5 -19.49 13.22 17.53
N ASN A 6 -19.81 13.27 16.23
CA ASN A 6 -19.56 12.17 15.30
C ASN A 6 -18.06 11.91 15.08
N LEU A 7 -17.24 12.96 14.99
CA LEU A 7 -15.77 12.84 14.90
C LEU A 7 -15.16 12.22 16.16
N TRP A 8 -15.63 12.66 17.33
CA TRP A 8 -15.20 12.12 18.62
C TRP A 8 -15.57 10.64 18.76
N LEU A 9 -16.75 10.25 18.27
CA LEU A 9 -17.23 8.86 18.27
C LEU A 9 -16.38 7.97 17.35
N GLY A 10 -16.05 8.43 16.13
CA GLY A 10 -15.15 7.70 15.24
C GLY A 10 -13.73 7.53 15.82
N LEU A 11 -13.21 8.56 16.49
CA LEU A 11 -11.89 8.51 17.14
C LEU A 11 -11.88 7.54 18.34
N SER A 12 -12.94 7.53 19.14
CA SER A 12 -13.04 6.62 20.28
C SER A 12 -13.12 5.16 19.83
N ILE A 13 -13.82 4.86 18.74
CA ILE A 13 -13.87 3.53 18.13
C ILE A 13 -12.50 3.13 17.58
N ALA A 14 -11.82 4.02 16.85
CA ALA A 14 -10.50 3.75 16.29
C ALA A 14 -9.42 3.52 17.37
N GLY A 15 -9.53 4.21 18.51
CA GLY A 15 -8.62 4.06 19.65
C GLY A 15 -8.85 2.82 20.52
N THR A 16 -9.88 2.00 20.24
CA THR A 16 -10.11 0.77 21.01
C THR A 16 -9.00 -0.25 20.78
N PHE A 17 -8.56 -0.92 21.85
CA PHE A 17 -7.51 -1.94 21.79
C PHE A 17 -7.81 -3.07 20.79
N TYR A 18 -9.09 -3.41 20.62
CA TYR A 18 -9.54 -4.42 19.66
C TYR A 18 -9.21 -4.00 18.21
N ASN A 19 -9.62 -2.80 17.80
CA ASN A 19 -9.36 -2.30 16.46
C ASN A 19 -7.87 -2.06 16.19
N LEU A 20 -7.11 -1.64 17.21
CA LEU A 20 -5.67 -1.47 17.11
C LEU A 20 -4.94 -2.80 16.87
N PHE A 21 -5.40 -3.88 17.51
CA PHE A 21 -4.86 -5.22 17.28
C PHE A 21 -5.12 -5.72 15.86
N TYR A 22 -6.33 -5.54 15.33
CA TYR A 22 -6.64 -5.84 13.93
C TYR A 22 -5.84 -4.98 12.95
N CYS A 23 -5.61 -3.71 13.27
CA CYS A 23 -4.75 -2.82 12.49
C CYS A 23 -3.32 -3.37 12.42
N LEU A 24 -2.76 -3.78 13.57
CA LEU A 24 -1.42 -4.34 13.66
C LEU A 24 -1.30 -5.63 12.83
N VAL A 25 -2.25 -6.55 12.97
CA VAL A 25 -2.30 -7.77 12.14
C VAL A 25 -2.41 -7.42 10.66
N GLY A 26 -3.27 -6.45 10.29
CA GLY A 26 -3.42 -5.97 8.93
C GLY A 26 -2.14 -5.38 8.34
N VAL A 27 -1.40 -4.57 9.11
CA VAL A 27 -0.11 -4.00 8.68
C VAL A 27 0.95 -5.08 8.50
N PHE A 28 1.01 -6.08 9.38
CA PHE A 28 1.93 -7.21 9.24
C PHE A 28 1.60 -8.05 7.99
N LEU A 29 0.33 -8.38 7.78
CA LEU A 29 -0.12 -9.10 6.58
C LEU A 29 0.15 -8.28 5.31
N GLY A 30 -0.18 -6.98 5.33
CA GLY A 30 0.04 -6.08 4.21
C GLY A 30 1.52 -5.91 3.87
N THR A 31 2.38 -5.81 4.89
CA THR A 31 3.84 -5.78 4.68
C THR A 31 4.32 -7.08 4.06
N ALA A 32 3.92 -8.25 4.60
CA ALA A 32 4.30 -9.57 4.09
C ALA A 32 3.87 -9.78 2.62
N ILE A 33 2.68 -9.33 2.25
CA ILE A 33 2.18 -9.39 0.87
C ILE A 33 2.89 -8.34 -0.02
N GLY A 34 3.16 -7.16 0.52
CA GLY A 34 3.89 -6.09 -0.18
C GLY A 34 5.34 -6.44 -0.50
N VAL A 35 5.97 -7.37 0.24
CA VAL A 35 7.32 -7.85 -0.11
C VAL A 35 7.34 -8.73 -1.36
N LEU A 36 6.20 -9.20 -1.85
CA LEU A 36 6.12 -9.98 -3.09
C LEU A 36 6.08 -9.00 -4.29
N PRO A 37 7.17 -8.89 -5.08
CA PRO A 37 7.22 -7.98 -6.21
C PRO A 37 6.16 -8.37 -7.25
N GLY A 38 5.31 -7.42 -7.64
CA GLY A 38 4.27 -7.61 -8.66
C GLY A 38 2.84 -7.71 -8.14
N LEU A 39 2.63 -7.85 -6.82
CA LEU A 39 1.30 -7.75 -6.21
C LEU A 39 1.10 -6.33 -5.67
N GLY A 40 0.41 -5.49 -6.45
CA GLY A 40 0.09 -4.13 -6.03
C GLY A 40 -0.88 -4.09 -4.84
N PRO A 41 -0.94 -2.98 -4.08
CA PRO A 41 -1.83 -2.83 -2.92
C PRO A 41 -3.30 -3.10 -3.26
N VAL A 42 -3.72 -2.74 -4.47
CA VAL A 42 -5.09 -2.93 -4.97
C VAL A 42 -5.45 -4.41 -5.10
N ALA A 43 -4.51 -5.25 -5.54
CA ALA A 43 -4.72 -6.70 -5.65
C ALA A 43 -4.89 -7.33 -4.26
N THR A 44 -4.09 -6.89 -3.29
CA THR A 44 -4.19 -7.32 -1.89
C THR A 44 -5.52 -6.96 -1.26
N ILE A 45 -6.00 -5.72 -1.48
CA ILE A 45 -7.31 -5.26 -1.02
C ILE A 45 -8.45 -6.09 -1.63
N ALA A 46 -8.41 -6.37 -2.93
CA ALA A 46 -9.43 -7.17 -3.61
C ALA A 46 -9.45 -8.63 -3.11
N MET A 47 -8.28 -9.20 -2.81
CA MET A 47 -8.15 -10.57 -2.31
C MET A 47 -8.62 -10.71 -0.84
N LEU A 48 -8.52 -9.64 -0.05
CA LEU A 48 -8.97 -9.59 1.35
C LEU A 48 -10.43 -9.12 1.52
N LEU A 49 -11.03 -8.50 0.51
CA LEU A 49 -12.44 -8.13 0.48
C LEU A 49 -13.41 -9.27 0.93
N PRO A 50 -13.28 -10.53 0.47
CA PRO A 50 -14.13 -11.62 0.96
C PRO A 50 -14.00 -11.88 2.46
N ILE A 51 -12.81 -11.69 3.04
CA ILE A 51 -12.56 -11.87 4.48
C ILE A 51 -13.19 -10.72 5.28
N THR A 52 -13.30 -9.52 4.69
CA THR A 52 -13.91 -8.36 5.38
C THR A 52 -15.42 -8.46 5.60
N PHE A 53 -16.16 -9.31 4.88
CA PHE A 53 -17.60 -9.49 5.08
C PHE A 53 -17.98 -10.21 6.38
N GLY A 54 -17.02 -10.87 7.04
CA GLY A 54 -17.24 -11.55 8.32
C GLY A 54 -17.02 -10.67 9.56
N LEU A 55 -16.57 -9.42 9.40
CA LEU A 55 -16.20 -8.52 10.49
C LEU A 55 -17.11 -7.28 10.56
N PRO A 56 -17.24 -6.66 11.75
CA PRO A 56 -17.91 -5.36 11.86
C PRO A 56 -17.23 -4.31 10.96
N PRO A 57 -18.02 -3.37 10.39
CA PRO A 57 -17.55 -2.43 9.37
C PRO A 57 -16.42 -1.51 9.89
N GLU A 58 -16.41 -1.19 11.17
CA GLU A 58 -15.32 -0.41 11.77
C GLU A 58 -13.98 -1.16 11.78
N SER A 59 -13.96 -2.42 12.20
CA SER A 59 -12.72 -3.21 12.26
C SER A 59 -12.20 -3.56 10.86
N SER A 60 -13.09 -3.84 9.90
CA SER A 60 -12.70 -4.17 8.53
C SER A 60 -12.07 -2.98 7.80
N LEU A 61 -12.61 -1.76 7.97
CA LEU A 61 -12.03 -0.55 7.40
C LEU A 61 -10.63 -0.25 7.96
N ILE A 62 -10.45 -0.38 9.28
CA ILE A 62 -9.16 -0.17 9.94
C ILE A 62 -8.14 -1.21 9.47
N MET A 63 -8.53 -2.48 9.37
CA MET A 63 -7.67 -3.54 8.86
C MET A 63 -7.27 -3.30 7.41
N LEU A 64 -8.22 -2.91 6.54
CA LEU A 64 -7.97 -2.61 5.14
C LEU A 64 -7.01 -1.42 4.96
N ALA A 65 -7.18 -0.38 5.77
CA ALA A 65 -6.27 0.76 5.81
C ALA A 65 -4.85 0.34 6.24
N GLY A 66 -4.73 -0.49 7.29
CA GLY A 66 -3.46 -1.03 7.75
C GLY A 66 -2.74 -1.85 6.66
N ILE A 67 -3.48 -2.72 5.96
CA ILE A 67 -2.94 -3.52 4.84
C ILE A 67 -2.44 -2.61 3.72
N TYR A 68 -3.23 -1.60 3.34
CA TYR A 68 -2.85 -0.66 2.27
C TYR A 68 -1.54 0.06 2.59
N TYR A 69 -1.42 0.62 3.79
CA TYR A 69 -0.20 1.31 4.22
C TYR A 69 0.99 0.35 4.38
N GLY A 70 0.78 -0.85 4.92
CA GLY A 70 1.81 -1.88 5.05
C GLY A 70 2.33 -2.37 3.69
N ALA A 71 1.42 -2.59 2.73
CA ALA A 71 1.78 -3.04 1.37
C ALA A 71 2.56 -1.96 0.60
N GLN A 72 2.17 -0.68 0.75
CA GLN A 72 2.91 0.43 0.16
C GLN A 72 4.34 0.55 0.72
N TYR A 73 4.51 0.33 2.03
CA TYR A 73 5.82 0.36 2.66
C TYR A 73 6.69 -0.84 2.26
N GLY A 74 6.14 -2.06 2.31
CA GLY A 74 6.86 -3.29 1.94
C GLY A 74 7.25 -3.38 0.46
N GLY A 75 6.41 -2.86 -0.44
CA GLY A 75 6.71 -2.80 -1.87
C GLY A 75 7.86 -1.85 -2.20
N SER A 76 7.92 -0.71 -1.51
CA SER A 76 9.04 0.24 -1.65
C SER A 76 10.35 -0.38 -1.14
N THR A 77 10.34 -1.05 0.01
CA THR A 77 11.53 -1.74 0.56
C THR A 77 12.06 -2.83 -0.38
N THR A 78 11.16 -3.56 -1.05
CA THR A 78 11.51 -4.64 -1.99
C THR A 78 12.04 -4.09 -3.31
N ALA A 79 11.46 -3.00 -3.82
CA ALA A 79 11.94 -2.33 -5.03
C ALA A 79 13.36 -1.75 -4.87
N ILE A 80 13.69 -1.29 -3.66
CA ILE A 80 15.05 -0.84 -3.30
C ILE A 80 16.04 -2.02 -3.36
N PHE A 81 15.65 -3.19 -2.83
CA PHE A 81 16.52 -4.36 -2.82
C PHE A 81 16.72 -4.97 -4.21
N LEU A 82 15.67 -4.99 -5.04
CA LEU A 82 15.71 -5.54 -6.40
C LEU A 82 16.17 -4.54 -7.48
N LYS A 83 16.58 -3.31 -7.11
CA LYS A 83 16.98 -2.26 -8.06
C LYS A 83 15.96 -2.06 -9.19
N LEU A 84 14.67 -2.24 -8.91
CA LEU A 84 13.61 -2.00 -9.88
C LEU A 84 13.39 -0.47 -9.98
N PRO A 85 13.86 0.21 -11.05
CA PRO A 85 13.71 1.65 -11.16
C PRO A 85 12.26 1.96 -11.53
N GLY A 86 11.46 2.35 -10.55
CA GLY A 86 10.03 2.60 -10.79
C GLY A 86 9.16 2.74 -9.55
N GLY A 87 9.65 3.36 -8.48
CA GLY A 87 8.78 3.73 -7.38
C GLY A 87 7.70 4.72 -7.85
N PRO A 88 6.41 4.56 -7.48
CA PRO A 88 5.32 5.46 -7.90
C PRO A 88 5.45 6.92 -7.41
N TYR A 89 6.45 7.23 -6.57
CA TYR A 89 6.82 8.60 -6.18
C TYR A 89 7.89 9.23 -7.09
N SER A 90 8.36 8.53 -8.11
CA SER A 90 9.20 9.14 -9.15
C SER A 90 8.31 9.82 -10.19
N GLY A 91 7.57 10.83 -9.75
CA GLY A 91 6.84 11.74 -10.64
C GLY A 91 7.75 12.68 -11.45
N LEU A 92 9.08 12.52 -11.40
CA LEU A 92 10.01 13.40 -12.11
C LEU A 92 11.40 12.82 -12.43
N ALA A 93 11.76 11.59 -12.04
CA ALA A 93 13.08 11.04 -12.33
C ALA A 93 13.07 10.00 -13.45
N ALA A 94 12.46 10.39 -14.58
CA ALA A 94 12.99 10.00 -15.87
C ALA A 94 13.84 11.18 -16.39
N PRO A 95 15.16 11.22 -16.14
CA PRO A 95 16.10 11.87 -17.06
C PRO A 95 16.18 11.07 -18.38
N ALA A 96 15.04 10.65 -18.93
CA ALA A 96 14.90 10.10 -20.28
C ALA A 96 14.20 11.10 -21.20
N CYS A 97 13.78 12.26 -20.67
CA CYS A 97 13.67 13.48 -21.47
C CYS A 97 15.04 14.17 -21.52
N ASP A 98 16.03 13.47 -22.06
CA ASP A 98 17.15 14.13 -22.71
C ASP A 98 16.80 14.19 -24.20
N PRO A 99 16.46 15.37 -24.76
CA PRO A 99 16.19 15.51 -26.19
C PRO A 99 17.43 15.28 -27.08
N THR A 100 18.59 14.88 -26.52
CA THR A 100 19.86 14.72 -27.25
C THR A 100 20.57 13.38 -27.08
N ALA A 101 20.00 12.37 -26.40
CA ALA A 101 20.68 11.09 -26.22
C ALA A 101 20.70 10.21 -27.50
N PRO A 102 21.87 9.83 -28.06
CA PRO A 102 21.96 9.03 -29.28
C PRO A 102 21.52 7.57 -29.06
N GLN A 103 20.48 7.17 -29.80
CA GLN A 103 19.91 5.82 -29.92
C GLN A 103 20.91 4.80 -30.51
N ARG A 104 21.89 4.30 -29.72
CA ARG A 104 22.94 3.40 -30.24
C ARG A 104 23.16 2.07 -29.51
N SER A 105 22.21 1.61 -28.68
CA SER A 105 22.39 0.38 -27.88
C SER A 105 21.22 -0.61 -27.91
N THR A 106 20.18 -0.41 -28.72
CA THR A 106 19.09 -1.40 -28.89
C THR A 106 19.28 -2.34 -30.09
N ARG A 107 20.46 -2.36 -30.72
CA ARG A 107 20.81 -3.27 -31.83
C ARG A 107 21.72 -4.46 -31.44
N GLN A 108 21.72 -4.91 -30.18
CA GLN A 108 22.50 -6.09 -29.77
C GLN A 108 21.69 -7.19 -29.05
N ALA A 109 20.36 -7.19 -29.19
CA ALA A 109 19.52 -8.28 -28.70
C ALA A 109 18.54 -8.81 -29.78
N ALA A 110 19.02 -8.92 -31.01
CA ALA A 110 18.38 -9.67 -32.09
C ALA A 110 19.45 -10.44 -32.86
#